data_AF-A0A9P3GBZ2-F1
#
_entry.id   AF-A0A9P3GBZ2-F1
#
_cell.length_a   1.000
_cell.length_b   1.000
_cell.length_c   1.000
_cell.angle_alpha   90.00
_cell.angle_beta   90.00
_cell.angle_gamma   90.00
#
_symmetry.space_group_name_H-M   'P 1'
#
loop_
_entity.id
_entity.type
_entity.pdbx_description
1 polymer ?
#
loop_
_entity_poly.entity_id
_entity_poly.type
_entity_poly.pdbx_seq_one_letter_code
_entity_poly.pdbx_strand_id
1 'polypeptide(L)'
;MPLAQIDEQGITLYYEDSGPPPAVQFYTTLILVHGLVINSATFEHLLPLASRYGLRIITVNSRDYAGSTPYTDEELPDLANPDTNIQAVAVRRWGTETARFVRFACETLGLHATANGAGGVVLVTWSMSGIAALSILGDSRTMDQDLGASLAPYLRKVVLYDPPALVFGTNPGPGFIFPFNDPTIPVDKRAEAFGTWASSWYDPVFALADITLEALRARTAPLPATPTLSKLSPEGLARTIDPSVAGRSARIMDTTDEIRQAHARCAFMDADAVLPDVDVLSLWCDSSKWSNVWGAKVIDGFVRAAPERGKRKRNMSHVKIENANHFVHWEDPERLLRIIVQFCGSNVVASAEPSRL
;
A
#
# COMPACT_ATOMS: atom_id res chain seq x y z
N MET A 1 -1.11 -15.14 19.05
CA MET A 1 -1.17 -14.19 17.92
C MET A 1 -1.23 -15.00 16.64
N PRO A 2 -2.14 -14.72 15.70
CA PRO A 2 -2.29 -15.59 14.54
C PRO A 2 -1.12 -15.36 13.57
N LEU A 3 -0.56 -16.46 13.09
CA LEU A 3 0.57 -16.49 12.16
C LEU A 3 0.15 -17.22 10.90
N ALA A 4 0.47 -16.65 9.74
CA ALA A 4 0.24 -17.25 8.44
C ALA A 4 1.56 -17.84 7.93
N GLN A 5 1.66 -19.16 7.84
CA GLN A 5 2.80 -19.79 7.16
C GLN A 5 2.57 -19.70 5.65
N ILE A 6 3.42 -18.96 4.95
CA ILE A 6 3.21 -18.62 3.53
C ILE A 6 3.98 -19.51 2.57
N ASP A 7 4.93 -20.31 3.06
CA ASP A 7 5.70 -21.28 2.27
C ASP A 7 6.16 -22.52 3.06
N GLU A 8 6.79 -23.44 2.34
CA GLU A 8 7.32 -24.70 2.89
C GLU A 8 8.60 -24.50 3.72
N GLN A 9 9.27 -23.35 3.55
CA GLN A 9 10.49 -22.99 4.28
C GLN A 9 10.19 -22.47 5.70
N GLY A 10 8.91 -22.30 6.03
CA GLY A 10 8.46 -21.88 7.36
C GLY A 10 8.44 -20.37 7.54
N ILE A 11 8.41 -19.59 6.46
CA ILE A 11 8.20 -18.15 6.56
C ILE A 11 6.77 -17.91 7.08
N THR A 12 6.68 -17.17 8.18
CA THR A 12 5.42 -16.80 8.82
C THR A 12 5.23 -15.29 8.81
N LEU A 13 4.02 -14.84 8.51
CA LEU A 13 3.62 -13.44 8.65
C LEU A 13 2.58 -13.30 9.76
N TYR A 14 2.79 -12.33 10.65
CA TYR A 14 1.79 -11.93 11.62
C TYR A 14 0.66 -11.16 10.93
N TYR A 15 -0.57 -11.42 11.36
CA TYR A 15 -1.75 -10.71 10.89
C TYR A 15 -2.76 -10.48 12.00
N GLU A 16 -3.72 -9.60 11.75
CA GLU A 16 -4.97 -9.53 12.50
C GLU A 16 -6.14 -9.68 11.53
N ASP A 17 -7.26 -10.17 12.04
CA ASP A 17 -8.44 -10.50 11.23
C ASP A 17 -9.70 -10.13 12.01
N SER A 18 -10.54 -9.27 11.42
CA SER A 18 -11.84 -8.90 11.99
C SER A 18 -12.82 -10.07 12.06
N GLY A 19 -12.53 -11.15 11.34
CA GLY A 19 -13.43 -12.25 11.08
C GLY A 19 -14.46 -11.91 9.99
N PRO A 20 -15.21 -12.93 9.51
CA PRO A 20 -16.29 -12.71 8.56
C PRO A 20 -17.39 -11.83 9.18
N PRO A 21 -17.97 -10.88 8.41
CA PRO A 21 -19.07 -10.07 8.89
C PRO A 21 -20.30 -10.95 9.19
N PRO A 22 -20.99 -10.75 10.32
CA PRO A 22 -22.19 -11.49 10.64
C PRO A 22 -23.30 -11.19 9.62
N ALA A 23 -24.10 -12.20 9.29
CA ALA A 23 -25.26 -12.12 8.39
C ALA A 23 -24.98 -11.83 6.89
N VAL A 24 -23.73 -11.66 6.46
CA VAL A 24 -23.39 -11.49 5.04
C VAL A 24 -22.71 -12.75 4.53
N GLN A 25 -23.39 -13.51 3.65
CA GLN A 25 -22.84 -14.75 3.10
C GLN A 25 -21.74 -14.50 2.06
N PHE A 26 -21.85 -13.43 1.27
CA PHE A 26 -20.87 -13.06 0.25
C PHE A 26 -20.36 -11.65 0.53
N TYR A 27 -19.15 -11.55 1.07
CA TYR A 27 -18.55 -10.29 1.50
C TYR A 27 -17.21 -10.06 0.83
N THR A 28 -16.85 -8.80 0.71
CA THR A 28 -15.52 -8.39 0.27
C THR A 28 -14.53 -8.51 1.43
N THR A 29 -13.34 -9.06 1.14
CA THR A 29 -12.22 -9.03 2.08
C THR A 29 -11.22 -7.97 1.68
N LEU A 30 -10.88 -7.08 2.62
CA LEU A 30 -9.76 -6.15 2.48
C LEU A 30 -8.54 -6.77 3.14
N ILE A 31 -7.43 -6.89 2.41
CA ILE A 31 -6.13 -7.25 2.97
C ILE A 31 -5.25 -6.01 2.94
N LEU A 32 -4.84 -5.49 4.10
CA LEU A 32 -4.07 -4.25 4.23
C LEU A 32 -2.61 -4.54 4.55
N VAL A 33 -1.72 -4.03 3.69
CA VAL A 33 -0.27 -4.10 3.86
C VAL A 33 0.27 -2.72 4.19
N HIS A 34 1.01 -2.63 5.29
CA HIS A 34 1.53 -1.37 5.83
C HIS A 34 2.70 -0.80 4.99
N GLY A 35 3.17 0.38 5.38
CA GLY A 35 4.26 1.09 4.72
C GLY A 35 5.62 0.88 5.40
N LEU A 36 6.50 1.85 5.19
CA LEU A 36 7.86 1.84 5.72
C LEU A 36 7.90 2.18 7.23
N VAL A 37 8.62 1.38 8.03
CA VAL A 37 8.88 1.58 9.48
C VAL A 37 7.62 1.55 10.37
N ILE A 38 6.44 1.53 9.78
CA ILE A 38 5.15 1.50 10.45
C ILE A 38 4.49 0.18 10.09
N ASN A 39 4.05 -0.58 11.08
CA ASN A 39 3.50 -1.91 10.91
C ASN A 39 1.95 -1.90 10.82
N SER A 40 1.34 -3.09 10.73
CA SER A 40 -0.10 -3.27 10.54
C SER A 40 -0.98 -2.78 11.68
N ALA A 41 -0.43 -2.56 12.89
CA ALA A 41 -1.19 -2.00 14.01
C ALA A 41 -1.69 -0.57 13.71
N THR A 42 -1.09 0.14 12.75
CA THR A 42 -1.59 1.43 12.26
C THR A 42 -3.03 1.34 11.75
N PHE A 43 -3.51 0.17 11.36
CA PHE A 43 -4.87 -0.06 10.84
C PHE A 43 -5.87 -0.52 11.91
N GLU A 44 -5.49 -0.57 13.19
CA GLU A 44 -6.31 -1.18 14.26
C GLU A 44 -7.73 -0.58 14.34
N HIS A 45 -7.90 0.71 14.05
CA HIS A 45 -9.19 1.39 14.09
C HIS A 45 -10.16 0.99 12.96
N LEU A 46 -9.68 0.31 11.91
CA LEU A 46 -10.53 -0.19 10.84
C LEU A 46 -11.22 -1.51 11.22
N LEU A 47 -10.56 -2.37 12.01
CA LEU A 47 -11.05 -3.72 12.33
C LEU A 47 -12.44 -3.71 13.01
N PRO A 48 -12.72 -2.87 14.03
CA PRO A 48 -14.03 -2.82 14.66
C PRO A 48 -15.16 -2.32 13.76
N LEU A 49 -14.82 -1.64 12.66
CA LEU A 49 -15.79 -1.09 11.71
C LEU A 49 -16.17 -2.07 10.60
N ALA A 50 -15.40 -3.16 10.42
CA ALA A 50 -15.55 -4.08 9.29
C ALA A 50 -16.98 -4.61 9.12
N SER A 51 -17.58 -5.11 10.22
CA SER A 51 -18.92 -5.70 10.22
C SER A 51 -20.02 -4.72 9.82
N ARG A 52 -19.91 -3.45 10.23
CA ARG A 52 -20.86 -2.38 9.87
C ARG A 52 -20.90 -2.12 8.36
N TYR A 53 -19.81 -2.40 7.66
CA TYR A 53 -19.69 -2.23 6.22
C TYR A 53 -19.84 -3.55 5.44
N GLY A 54 -20.19 -4.65 6.11
CA GLY A 54 -20.28 -5.97 5.47
C GLY A 54 -18.95 -6.44 4.89
N LEU A 55 -17.84 -6.05 5.51
CA LEU A 55 -16.48 -6.38 5.11
C LEU A 55 -15.85 -7.37 6.09
N ARG A 56 -14.86 -8.12 5.60
CA ARG A 56 -13.79 -8.70 6.42
C ARG A 56 -12.53 -7.89 6.20
N ILE A 57 -11.83 -7.53 7.26
CA ILE A 57 -10.59 -6.76 7.21
C ILE A 57 -9.49 -7.62 7.83
N ILE A 58 -8.43 -7.81 7.06
CA ILE A 58 -7.22 -8.51 7.48
C ILE A 58 -6.06 -7.53 7.33
N THR A 59 -5.26 -7.35 8.37
CA THR A 59 -4.06 -6.51 8.36
C THR A 59 -2.84 -7.42 8.51
N VAL A 60 -1.75 -7.16 7.80
CA VAL A 60 -0.59 -8.08 7.79
C VAL A 60 0.72 -7.33 7.95
N ASN A 61 1.62 -7.87 8.77
CA ASN A 61 3.00 -7.44 8.86
C ASN A 61 3.85 -8.14 7.79
N SER A 62 4.57 -7.33 7.00
CA SER A 62 5.61 -7.85 6.10
C SER A 62 6.73 -8.54 6.90
N ARG A 63 7.58 -9.33 6.24
CA ARG A 63 8.78 -9.89 6.88
C ARG A 63 9.62 -8.79 7.53
N ASP A 64 10.36 -9.16 8.57
CA ASP A 64 11.25 -8.27 9.35
C ASP A 64 10.51 -7.27 10.28
N TYR A 65 9.18 -7.15 10.18
CA TYR A 65 8.34 -6.42 11.14
C TYR A 65 7.90 -7.31 12.32
N ALA A 66 7.47 -6.69 13.41
CA ALA A 66 7.16 -7.39 14.66
C ALA A 66 6.18 -8.57 14.44
N GLY A 67 6.52 -9.74 14.99
CA GLY A 67 5.70 -10.95 14.89
C GLY A 67 5.83 -11.74 13.58
N SER A 68 6.40 -11.16 12.52
CA SER A 68 6.69 -11.86 11.26
C SER A 68 8.13 -12.39 11.23
N THR A 69 8.40 -13.38 10.38
CA THR A 69 9.74 -13.93 10.17
C THR A 69 10.70 -12.84 9.66
N PRO A 70 11.87 -12.64 10.28
CA PRO A 70 12.85 -11.67 9.80
C PRO A 70 13.51 -12.11 8.49
N TYR A 71 14.10 -11.17 7.77
CA TYR A 71 15.05 -11.51 6.71
C TYR A 71 16.34 -12.04 7.34
N THR A 72 16.98 -13.01 6.69
CA THR A 72 18.30 -13.47 7.12
C THR A 72 19.38 -12.47 6.71
N ASP A 73 20.56 -12.57 7.32
CA ASP A 73 21.69 -11.71 6.98
C ASP A 73 22.22 -11.98 5.56
N GLU A 74 21.91 -13.14 4.97
CA GLU A 74 22.19 -13.46 3.56
C GLU A 74 21.19 -12.84 2.60
N GLU A 75 19.95 -12.61 3.03
CA GLU A 75 18.89 -12.03 2.19
C GLU A 75 18.93 -10.50 2.13
N LEU A 76 19.30 -9.85 3.23
CA LEU A 76 19.32 -8.38 3.34
C LEU A 76 20.25 -7.67 2.34
N PRO A 77 21.45 -8.18 2.02
CA PRO A 77 22.34 -7.55 1.05
C PRO A 77 21.71 -7.40 -0.35
N ASP A 78 20.75 -8.25 -0.71
CA ASP A 78 20.07 -8.19 -2.02
C ASP A 78 19.34 -6.86 -2.23
N LEU A 79 18.83 -6.23 -1.17
CA LEU A 79 18.02 -5.01 -1.20
C LEU A 79 18.83 -3.77 -1.62
N ALA A 80 20.15 -3.80 -1.42
CA ALA A 80 21.06 -2.70 -1.74
C ALA A 80 22.27 -3.17 -2.58
N ASN A 81 22.13 -4.32 -3.24
CA ASN A 81 23.17 -4.89 -4.07
C ASN A 81 23.42 -3.98 -5.30
N PRO A 82 24.65 -3.72 -5.73
CA PRO A 82 24.90 -2.93 -6.94
C PRO A 82 24.37 -3.57 -8.24
N ASP A 83 24.09 -4.88 -8.25
CA ASP A 83 23.46 -5.57 -9.39
C ASP A 83 21.93 -5.42 -9.36
N THR A 84 21.41 -4.69 -10.35
CA THR A 84 19.97 -4.47 -10.55
C THR A 84 19.18 -5.78 -10.68
N ASN A 85 19.77 -6.87 -11.20
CA ASN A 85 19.06 -8.15 -11.30
C ASN A 85 18.81 -8.76 -9.92
N ILE A 86 19.79 -8.65 -9.02
CA ILE A 86 19.67 -9.12 -7.63
C ILE A 86 18.61 -8.28 -6.90
N GLN A 87 18.67 -6.96 -7.04
CA GLN A 87 17.63 -6.08 -6.48
C GLN A 87 16.24 -6.42 -7.02
N ALA A 88 16.11 -6.72 -8.32
CA ALA A 88 14.83 -7.10 -8.90
C ALA A 88 14.30 -8.43 -8.34
N VAL A 89 15.19 -9.38 -7.97
CA VAL A 89 14.80 -10.58 -7.22
C VAL A 89 14.26 -10.21 -5.84
N ALA A 90 14.90 -9.27 -5.14
CA ALA A 90 14.44 -8.83 -3.82
C ALA A 90 13.07 -8.12 -3.88
N VAL A 91 12.84 -7.26 -4.87
CA VAL A 91 11.52 -6.64 -5.09
C VAL A 91 10.45 -7.69 -5.40
N ARG A 92 10.77 -8.65 -6.28
CA ARG A 92 9.86 -9.77 -6.56
C ARG A 92 9.58 -10.60 -5.32
N ARG A 93 10.58 -10.88 -4.48
CA ARG A 93 10.41 -11.62 -3.23
C ARG A 93 9.34 -11.01 -2.35
N TRP A 94 9.35 -9.68 -2.17
CA TRP A 94 8.31 -8.99 -1.39
C TRP A 94 6.91 -9.11 -2.04
N GLY A 95 6.84 -9.00 -3.37
CA GLY A 95 5.62 -9.25 -4.13
C GLY A 95 5.11 -10.69 -3.96
N THR A 96 5.99 -11.68 -4.08
CA THR A 96 5.68 -13.11 -3.90
C THR A 96 5.20 -13.41 -2.49
N GLU A 97 5.87 -12.88 -1.47
CA GLU A 97 5.49 -13.06 -0.06
C GLU A 97 4.11 -12.47 0.24
N THR A 98 3.82 -11.29 -0.33
CA THR A 98 2.50 -10.66 -0.24
C THR A 98 1.43 -11.50 -0.96
N ALA A 99 1.71 -11.97 -2.18
CA ALA A 99 0.79 -12.82 -2.94
C ALA A 99 0.52 -14.17 -2.24
N ARG A 100 1.55 -14.79 -1.66
CA ARG A 100 1.41 -16.03 -0.88
C ARG A 100 0.57 -15.82 0.38
N PHE A 101 0.65 -14.67 1.03
CA PHE A 101 -0.27 -14.33 2.12
C PHE A 101 -1.71 -14.23 1.64
N VAL A 102 -1.96 -13.61 0.48
CA VAL A 102 -3.31 -13.57 -0.11
C VAL A 102 -3.81 -14.99 -0.38
N ARG A 103 -2.97 -15.88 -0.93
CA ARG A 103 -3.32 -17.29 -1.16
C ARG A 103 -3.65 -18.00 0.16
N PHE A 104 -2.80 -17.84 1.17
CA PHE A 104 -3.03 -18.37 2.52
C PHE A 104 -4.40 -17.90 3.05
N ALA A 105 -4.71 -16.61 2.93
CA ALA A 105 -5.98 -16.08 3.38
C ALA A 105 -7.14 -16.74 2.63
N CYS A 106 -7.08 -16.82 1.29
CA CYS A 106 -8.11 -17.45 0.48
C CYS A 106 -8.36 -18.92 0.88
N GLU A 107 -7.29 -19.72 0.98
CA GLU A 107 -7.38 -21.17 1.15
C GLU A 107 -7.61 -21.59 2.60
N THR A 108 -6.94 -20.92 3.54
CA THR A 108 -6.92 -21.32 4.96
C THR A 108 -7.98 -20.59 5.78
N LEU A 109 -8.24 -19.31 5.45
CA LEU A 109 -9.23 -18.51 6.16
C LEU A 109 -10.62 -18.54 5.51
N GLY A 110 -10.76 -19.29 4.40
CA GLY A 110 -12.02 -19.57 3.73
C GLY A 110 -12.65 -18.33 3.08
N LEU A 111 -11.86 -17.54 2.35
CA LEU A 111 -12.41 -16.37 1.65
C LEU A 111 -13.24 -16.80 0.43
N HIS A 112 -14.20 -15.97 0.05
CA HIS A 112 -15.03 -16.23 -1.12
C HIS A 112 -14.34 -15.73 -2.39
N ALA A 113 -14.29 -16.58 -3.42
CA ALA A 113 -13.94 -16.16 -4.76
C ALA A 113 -14.93 -15.11 -5.27
N THR A 114 -14.54 -14.37 -6.30
CA THR A 114 -15.43 -13.40 -6.94
C THR A 114 -16.55 -14.14 -7.66
N ALA A 115 -17.80 -13.84 -7.31
CA ALA A 115 -18.98 -14.44 -7.95
C ALA A 115 -20.08 -13.37 -8.14
N ASN A 116 -20.57 -13.21 -9.38
CA ASN A 116 -21.66 -12.28 -9.72
C ASN A 116 -21.45 -10.83 -9.22
N GLY A 117 -20.21 -10.34 -9.22
CA GLY A 117 -19.87 -9.00 -8.73
C GLY A 117 -19.85 -8.85 -7.20
N ALA A 118 -19.98 -9.96 -6.46
CA ALA A 118 -19.85 -10.03 -5.02
C ALA A 118 -18.64 -10.88 -4.59
N GLY A 119 -18.19 -10.69 -3.35
CA GLY A 119 -17.05 -11.44 -2.80
C GLY A 119 -15.69 -10.87 -3.21
N GLY A 120 -14.69 -11.75 -3.23
CA GLY A 120 -13.34 -11.45 -3.67
C GLY A 120 -12.47 -10.68 -2.66
N VAL A 121 -11.21 -10.55 -3.03
CA VAL A 121 -10.16 -9.88 -2.28
C VAL A 121 -9.81 -8.55 -2.93
N VAL A 122 -9.70 -7.53 -2.08
CA VAL A 122 -9.12 -6.24 -2.41
C VAL A 122 -7.83 -6.11 -1.62
N LEU A 123 -6.69 -6.12 -2.33
CA LEU A 123 -5.38 -5.91 -1.72
C LEU A 123 -5.13 -4.42 -1.60
N VAL A 124 -5.07 -3.89 -0.39
CA VAL A 124 -4.80 -2.48 -0.10
C VAL A 124 -3.35 -2.34 0.34
N THR A 125 -2.52 -1.75 -0.51
CA THR A 125 -1.12 -1.45 -0.19
C THR A 125 -0.98 0.02 0.13
N TRP A 126 -0.67 0.34 1.39
CA TRP A 126 -0.46 1.70 1.83
C TRP A 126 1.00 2.11 1.70
N SER A 127 1.22 3.32 1.18
CA SER A 127 2.55 3.92 1.15
C SER A 127 3.56 3.03 0.39
N MET A 128 4.65 2.63 1.04
CA MET A 128 5.76 1.89 0.43
C MET A 128 5.40 0.49 -0.08
N SER A 129 4.40 -0.19 0.52
CA SER A 129 3.99 -1.53 0.04
C SER A 129 3.39 -1.51 -1.36
N GLY A 130 3.13 -0.33 -1.93
CA GLY A 130 2.84 -0.18 -3.35
C GLY A 130 3.91 -0.83 -4.24
N ILE A 131 5.17 -0.94 -3.80
CA ILE A 131 6.23 -1.65 -4.52
C ILE A 131 5.86 -3.13 -4.71
N ALA A 132 5.38 -3.80 -3.66
CA ALA A 132 4.95 -5.20 -3.74
C ALA A 132 3.75 -5.35 -4.68
N ALA A 133 2.76 -4.45 -4.60
CA ALA A 133 1.62 -4.42 -5.51
C ALA A 133 2.03 -4.27 -6.99
N LEU A 134 2.95 -3.35 -7.29
CA LEU A 134 3.45 -3.16 -8.65
C LEU A 134 4.27 -4.37 -9.14
N SER A 135 5.00 -5.03 -8.26
CA SER A 135 5.69 -6.27 -8.59
C SER A 135 4.71 -7.39 -8.94
N ILE A 136 3.62 -7.54 -8.17
CA ILE A 136 2.56 -8.54 -8.42
C ILE A 136 1.87 -8.30 -9.76
N LEU A 137 1.57 -7.05 -10.11
CA LEU A 137 0.83 -6.73 -11.34
C LEU A 137 1.71 -6.48 -12.57
N GLY A 138 3.00 -6.22 -12.37
CA GLY A 138 3.91 -5.68 -13.39
C GLY A 138 5.11 -6.55 -13.72
N ASP A 139 5.30 -7.70 -13.08
CA ASP A 139 6.36 -8.64 -13.43
C ASP A 139 5.85 -10.08 -13.36
N SER A 140 5.78 -10.75 -14.52
CA SER A 140 5.29 -12.12 -14.65
C SER A 140 6.16 -13.16 -13.93
N ARG A 141 7.33 -12.77 -13.44
CA ARG A 141 8.22 -13.62 -12.64
C ARG A 141 7.96 -13.50 -11.13
N THR A 142 7.10 -12.57 -10.70
CA THR A 142 6.76 -12.39 -9.28
C THR A 142 5.93 -13.56 -8.74
N MET A 143 5.06 -14.13 -9.58
CA MET A 143 4.26 -15.29 -9.25
C MET A 143 4.56 -16.38 -10.26
N ASP A 144 4.73 -17.61 -9.79
CA ASP A 144 4.68 -18.76 -10.69
C ASP A 144 3.23 -18.98 -11.19
N GLN A 145 3.08 -19.90 -12.14
CA GLN A 145 1.78 -20.18 -12.75
C GLN A 145 0.74 -20.67 -11.73
N ASP A 146 1.17 -21.42 -10.72
CA ASP A 146 0.29 -21.95 -9.67
C ASP A 146 -0.23 -20.85 -8.75
N LEU A 147 0.66 -19.99 -8.27
CA LEU A 147 0.29 -18.84 -7.44
C LEU A 147 -0.58 -17.84 -8.21
N GLY A 148 -0.28 -17.60 -9.49
CA GLY A 148 -1.14 -16.77 -10.34
C GLY A 148 -2.54 -17.35 -10.53
N ALA A 149 -2.64 -18.66 -10.82
CA ALA A 149 -3.91 -19.34 -11.06
C ALA A 149 -4.77 -19.46 -9.79
N SER A 150 -4.15 -19.68 -8.63
CA SER A 150 -4.85 -19.74 -7.34
C SER A 150 -5.43 -18.40 -6.92
N LEU A 151 -4.78 -17.28 -7.28
CA LEU A 151 -5.23 -15.93 -6.92
C LEU A 151 -6.24 -15.33 -7.88
N ALA A 152 -6.18 -15.67 -9.17
CA ALA A 152 -7.02 -15.07 -10.22
C ALA A 152 -8.54 -15.10 -9.91
N PRO A 153 -9.12 -16.14 -9.29
CA PRO A 153 -10.54 -16.14 -8.93
C PRO A 153 -10.90 -15.19 -7.77
N TYR A 154 -9.93 -14.82 -6.94
CA TYR A 154 -10.17 -14.09 -5.69
C TYR A 154 -9.79 -12.61 -5.81
N LEU A 155 -8.57 -12.34 -6.25
CA LEU A 155 -8.05 -10.98 -6.32
C LEU A 155 -8.72 -10.25 -7.49
N ARG A 156 -9.46 -9.19 -7.19
CA ARG A 156 -10.19 -8.40 -8.20
C ARG A 156 -9.70 -6.97 -8.32
N LYS A 157 -9.07 -6.45 -7.26
CA LYS A 157 -8.64 -5.05 -7.21
C LYS A 157 -7.45 -4.88 -6.29
N VAL A 158 -6.52 -4.03 -6.72
CA VAL A 158 -5.42 -3.53 -5.90
C VAL A 158 -5.67 -2.05 -5.62
N VAL A 159 -5.63 -1.66 -4.35
CA VAL A 159 -5.71 -0.27 -3.92
C VAL A 159 -4.30 0.23 -3.61
N LEU A 160 -3.79 1.13 -4.43
CA LEU A 160 -2.59 1.90 -4.11
C LEU A 160 -3.02 3.08 -3.23
N TYR A 161 -2.90 2.89 -1.92
CA TYR A 161 -3.35 3.87 -0.93
C TYR A 161 -2.21 4.83 -0.57
N ASP A 162 -2.34 6.06 -1.07
CA ASP A 162 -1.43 7.18 -0.92
C ASP A 162 0.04 6.76 -1.14
N PRO A 163 0.41 6.20 -2.32
CA PRO A 163 1.79 5.78 -2.59
C PRO A 163 2.71 6.98 -2.83
N PRO A 164 3.93 7.01 -2.25
CA PRO A 164 4.92 8.03 -2.60
C PRO A 164 5.49 7.81 -4.00
N ALA A 165 5.96 8.88 -4.63
CA ALA A 165 6.61 8.90 -5.95
C ALA A 165 7.69 7.82 -6.15
N LEU A 166 8.44 7.50 -5.09
CA LEU A 166 9.48 6.48 -5.09
C LEU A 166 8.94 5.10 -5.46
N VAL A 167 7.69 4.76 -5.11
CA VAL A 167 7.03 3.50 -5.52
C VAL A 167 7.05 3.32 -7.04
N PHE A 168 7.02 4.41 -7.80
CA PHE A 168 7.01 4.41 -9.27
C PHE A 168 8.41 4.62 -9.88
N GLY A 169 9.46 4.63 -9.04
CA GLY A 169 10.81 4.95 -9.46
C GLY A 169 10.94 6.39 -9.97
N THR A 170 10.27 7.33 -9.32
CA THR A 170 10.33 8.74 -9.71
C THR A 170 10.75 9.61 -8.54
N ASN A 171 11.61 10.59 -8.84
CA ASN A 171 11.98 11.65 -7.92
C ASN A 171 11.79 13.00 -8.64
N PRO A 172 11.11 13.99 -8.04
CA PRO A 172 10.96 15.34 -8.61
C PRO A 172 12.28 16.09 -8.81
N GLY A 173 13.40 15.59 -8.29
CA GLY A 173 14.75 16.07 -8.57
C GLY A 173 15.46 16.65 -7.34
N PRO A 174 16.56 17.39 -7.54
CA PRO A 174 17.34 17.97 -6.45
C PRO A 174 16.51 18.85 -5.50
N GLY A 175 16.81 18.76 -4.20
CA GLY A 175 16.14 19.52 -3.14
C GLY A 175 14.89 18.87 -2.56
N PHE A 176 14.46 17.72 -3.08
CA PHE A 176 13.37 16.92 -2.51
C PHE A 176 13.94 15.77 -1.68
N ILE A 177 14.33 16.11 -0.46
CA ILE A 177 14.84 15.17 0.54
C ILE A 177 13.71 14.72 1.49
N PHE A 178 13.90 13.57 2.12
CA PHE A 178 13.07 13.04 3.18
C PHE A 178 13.98 12.53 4.32
N PRO A 179 13.46 12.32 5.53
CA PRO A 179 14.34 12.20 6.70
C PRO A 179 15.41 11.10 6.65
N PHE A 180 15.22 10.01 5.90
CA PHE A 180 16.24 8.97 5.78
C PHE A 180 17.43 9.33 4.87
N ASN A 181 17.25 10.25 3.92
CA ASN A 181 18.31 10.72 3.02
C ASN A 181 18.78 12.15 3.35
N ASP A 182 18.29 12.74 4.43
CA ASP A 182 18.75 14.03 4.93
C ASP A 182 20.07 13.86 5.71
N PRO A 183 21.19 14.43 5.23
CA PRO A 183 22.47 14.33 5.93
C PRO A 183 22.53 15.17 7.21
N THR A 184 21.59 16.10 7.40
CA THR A 184 21.54 16.98 8.59
C THR A 184 20.87 16.30 9.79
N ILE A 185 20.14 15.20 9.55
CA ILE A 185 19.46 14.43 10.59
C ILE A 185 20.38 13.28 11.05
N PRO A 186 20.77 13.23 12.35
CA PRO A 186 21.52 12.11 12.91
C PRO A 186 20.85 10.77 12.64
N VAL A 187 21.64 9.72 12.36
CA VAL A 187 21.13 8.41 11.93
C VAL A 187 20.11 7.83 12.91
N ASP A 188 20.39 7.94 14.21
CA ASP A 188 19.53 7.49 15.31
C ASP A 188 18.22 8.28 15.44
N LYS A 189 18.14 9.46 14.83
CA LYS A 189 16.96 10.34 14.81
C LYS A 189 16.13 10.25 13.54
N ARG A 190 16.61 9.55 12.51
CA ARG A 190 15.93 9.48 11.21
C ARG A 190 14.55 8.83 11.28
N ALA A 191 14.38 7.76 12.07
CA ALA A 191 13.09 7.09 12.20
C ALA A 191 12.03 7.98 12.88
N GLU A 192 12.42 8.70 13.93
CA GLU A 192 11.57 9.67 14.65
C GLU A 192 11.17 10.84 13.74
N ALA A 193 12.16 11.44 13.05
CA ALA A 193 11.93 12.51 12.09
C ALA A 193 11.06 12.04 10.91
N PHE A 194 11.27 10.81 10.43
CA PHE A 194 10.44 10.20 9.40
C PHE A 194 8.99 10.04 9.86
N GLY A 195 8.74 9.51 11.07
CA GLY A 195 7.39 9.38 11.61
C GLY A 195 6.66 10.73 11.68
N THR A 196 7.35 11.77 12.16
CA THR A 196 6.83 13.14 12.19
C THR A 196 6.51 13.63 10.77
N TRP A 197 7.50 13.63 9.88
CA TRP A 197 7.35 14.07 8.49
C TRP A 197 6.26 13.30 7.73
N ALA A 198 6.15 11.99 7.95
CA ALA A 198 5.21 11.11 7.29
C ALA A 198 3.77 11.39 7.72
N SER A 199 3.56 11.73 9.00
CA SER A 199 2.25 11.90 9.63
C SER A 199 1.81 13.36 9.80
N SER A 200 2.64 14.31 9.41
CA SER A 200 2.28 15.73 9.35
C SER A 200 1.14 16.00 8.38
N TRP A 201 0.42 17.08 8.66
CA TRP A 201 -0.55 17.69 7.77
C TRP A 201 0.14 18.80 6.99
N TYR A 202 0.13 18.72 5.67
CA TYR A 202 0.71 19.74 4.79
C TYR A 202 -0.39 20.57 4.14
N ASP A 203 -0.05 21.78 3.68
CA ASP A 203 -0.95 22.62 2.91
C ASP A 203 -1.59 21.81 1.76
N PRO A 204 -2.93 21.79 1.64
CA PRO A 204 -3.62 20.93 0.70
C PRO A 204 -3.33 21.34 -0.75
N VAL A 205 -3.31 20.37 -1.65
CA VAL A 205 -3.31 20.61 -3.10
C VAL A 205 -4.71 20.44 -3.67
N PHE A 206 -5.24 21.51 -4.26
CA PHE A 206 -6.63 21.53 -4.75
C PHE A 206 -6.80 20.74 -6.05
N ALA A 207 -5.90 20.93 -7.04
CA ALA A 207 -5.95 20.22 -8.31
C ALA A 207 -4.61 19.59 -8.70
N LEU A 208 -4.66 18.47 -9.44
CA LEU A 208 -3.46 17.79 -9.97
C LEU A 208 -2.62 18.70 -10.88
N ALA A 209 -3.26 19.64 -11.58
CA ALA A 209 -2.59 20.64 -12.42
C ALA A 209 -1.69 21.60 -11.61
N ASP A 210 -2.00 21.81 -10.33
CA ASP A 210 -1.26 22.72 -9.45
C ASP A 210 0.01 22.08 -8.86
N ILE A 211 0.20 20.77 -9.07
CA ILE A 211 1.38 20.04 -8.58
C ILE A 211 2.59 20.43 -9.43
N THR A 212 3.27 21.50 -9.04
CA THR A 212 4.55 21.94 -9.61
C THR A 212 5.68 21.75 -8.60
N LEU A 213 6.93 21.73 -9.06
CA LEU A 213 8.08 21.65 -8.16
C LEU A 213 8.15 22.84 -7.20
N GLU A 214 7.81 24.03 -7.69
CA GLU A 214 7.77 25.25 -6.88
C GLU A 214 6.68 25.18 -5.81
N ALA A 215 5.46 24.79 -6.19
CA ALA A 215 4.36 24.61 -5.25
C ALA A 215 4.72 23.58 -4.17
N LEU A 216 5.27 22.42 -4.55
CA LEU A 216 5.65 21.40 -3.58
C LEU A 216 6.75 21.84 -2.61
N ARG A 217 7.69 22.69 -3.03
CA ARG A 217 8.72 23.26 -2.14
C ARG A 217 8.16 24.30 -1.19
N ALA A 218 7.16 25.06 -1.63
CA ALA A 218 6.51 26.08 -0.82
C ALA A 218 5.55 25.51 0.22
N ARG A 219 5.13 24.24 0.07
CA ARG A 219 4.22 23.58 1.01
C ARG A 219 4.88 23.40 2.37
N THR A 220 4.19 23.86 3.39
CA THR A 220 4.59 23.71 4.78
C THR A 220 3.65 22.76 5.51
N ALA A 221 4.07 22.29 6.68
CA ALA A 221 3.14 21.68 7.63
C ALA A 221 2.59 22.80 8.52
N PRO A 222 1.37 23.32 8.27
CA PRO A 222 0.86 24.46 9.02
C PRO A 222 0.69 24.12 10.50
N LEU A 223 1.21 24.98 11.38
CA LEU A 223 0.82 24.99 12.78
C LEU A 223 -0.63 25.51 12.90
N PRO A 224 -1.48 24.94 13.77
CA PRO A 224 -1.16 24.06 14.90
C PRO A 224 -1.36 22.54 14.63
N ALA A 225 -1.41 22.09 13.38
CA ALA A 225 -1.77 20.70 13.08
C ALA A 225 -0.73 19.72 13.67
N THR A 226 -1.16 18.92 14.64
CA THR A 226 -0.30 17.91 15.28
C THR A 226 -0.18 16.68 14.38
N PRO A 227 1.04 16.21 14.04
CA PRO A 227 1.24 15.00 13.26
C PRO A 227 0.51 13.81 13.88
N THR A 228 -0.08 12.92 13.06
CA THR A 228 -0.92 11.82 13.55
C THR A 228 -0.20 10.92 14.56
N LEU A 229 1.04 10.53 14.26
CA LEU A 229 1.81 9.64 15.13
C LEU A 229 2.22 10.31 16.44
N SER A 230 2.30 11.65 16.47
CA SER A 230 2.57 12.41 17.70
C SER A 230 1.39 12.44 18.67
N LYS A 231 0.19 12.01 18.25
CA LYS A 231 -1.00 11.87 19.11
C LYS A 231 -1.02 10.55 19.88
N LEU A 232 -0.17 9.59 19.50
CA LEU A 232 -0.10 8.27 20.13
C LEU A 232 0.49 8.37 21.54
N SER A 233 0.02 7.49 22.43
CA SER A 233 0.73 7.22 23.67
C SER A 233 2.09 6.57 23.37
N PRO A 234 3.06 6.60 24.30
CA PRO A 234 4.34 5.91 24.10
C PRO A 234 4.18 4.42 23.79
N GLU A 235 3.20 3.75 24.42
CA GLU A 235 2.88 2.35 24.14
C GLU A 235 2.29 2.17 22.74
N GLY A 236 1.34 3.04 22.34
CA GLY A 236 0.76 2.99 20.99
C GLY A 236 1.81 3.20 19.91
N LEU A 237 2.76 4.11 20.13
CA LEU A 237 3.89 4.36 19.25
C LEU A 237 4.80 3.13 19.14
N ALA A 238 5.16 2.51 20.28
CA ALA A 238 6.02 1.33 20.31
C ALA A 238 5.37 0.09 19.67
N ARG A 239 4.03 -0.02 19.68
CA ARG A 239 3.31 -1.09 18.98
C ARG A 239 3.21 -0.86 17.48
N THR A 240 3.21 0.39 17.04
CA THR A 240 2.93 0.79 15.65
C THR A 240 4.18 0.99 14.82
N ILE A 241 5.28 1.44 15.44
CA ILE A 241 6.54 1.77 14.76
C ILE A 241 7.59 0.71 15.08
N ASP A 242 8.20 0.16 14.04
CA ASP A 242 9.31 -0.80 14.11
C ASP A 242 10.60 -0.15 13.58
N PRO A 243 11.30 0.68 14.38
CA PRO A 243 12.48 1.41 13.91
C PRO A 243 13.66 0.50 13.53
N SER A 244 13.68 -0.74 14.03
CA SER A 244 14.71 -1.74 13.70
C SER A 244 14.79 -2.07 12.21
N VAL A 245 13.70 -1.91 11.47
CA VAL A 245 13.65 -2.21 10.03
C VAL A 245 14.34 -1.14 9.17
N ALA A 246 14.57 0.07 9.71
CA ALA A 246 15.08 1.22 8.97
C ALA A 246 16.45 0.97 8.30
N GLY A 247 17.31 0.16 8.92
CA GLY A 247 18.61 -0.26 8.37
C GLY A 247 18.59 -1.64 7.72
N ARG A 248 17.45 -2.32 7.69
CA ARG A 248 17.27 -3.71 7.24
C ARG A 248 16.31 -3.77 6.05
N SER A 249 15.10 -4.30 6.21
CA SER A 249 14.12 -4.41 5.13
C SER A 249 13.70 -3.08 4.50
N ALA A 250 13.79 -1.95 5.22
CA ALA A 250 13.53 -0.61 4.68
C ALA A 250 14.47 -0.23 3.52
N ARG A 251 15.60 -0.92 3.37
CA ARG A 251 16.53 -0.78 2.25
C ARG A 251 15.93 -1.18 0.91
N ILE A 252 14.73 -1.75 0.88
CA ILE A 252 13.95 -1.87 -0.36
C ILE A 252 13.81 -0.52 -1.11
N MET A 253 13.90 0.61 -0.41
CA MET A 253 13.95 1.93 -1.03
C MET A 253 15.22 2.18 -1.87
N ASP A 254 16.33 1.52 -1.52
CA ASP A 254 17.63 1.63 -2.20
C ASP A 254 17.64 0.90 -3.55
N THR A 255 16.62 0.06 -3.82
CA THR A 255 16.45 -0.58 -5.13
C THR A 255 16.33 0.46 -6.23
N THR A 256 16.83 0.16 -7.43
CA THR A 256 16.92 1.18 -8.46
C THR A 256 15.55 1.59 -9.00
N ASP A 257 15.47 2.84 -9.45
CA ASP A 257 14.27 3.41 -10.02
C ASP A 257 13.80 2.66 -11.27
N GLU A 258 14.72 2.10 -12.07
CA GLU A 258 14.38 1.37 -13.30
C GLU A 258 13.52 0.13 -13.02
N ILE A 259 13.75 -0.58 -11.91
CA ILE A 259 12.94 -1.74 -11.52
C ILE A 259 11.49 -1.29 -11.27
N ARG A 260 11.34 -0.24 -10.45
CA ARG A 260 10.03 0.30 -10.06
C ARG A 260 9.29 0.94 -11.23
N GLN A 261 10.00 1.62 -12.12
CA GLN A 261 9.46 2.16 -13.37
C GLN A 261 8.98 1.04 -14.30
N ALA A 262 9.77 -0.03 -14.47
CA ALA A 262 9.40 -1.17 -15.31
C ALA A 262 8.15 -1.88 -14.77
N HIS A 263 8.10 -2.13 -13.46
CA HIS A 263 6.93 -2.71 -12.78
C HIS A 263 5.70 -1.81 -12.93
N ALA A 264 5.82 -0.50 -12.66
CA ALA A 264 4.71 0.45 -12.83
C ALA A 264 4.19 0.50 -14.26
N ARG A 265 5.10 0.60 -15.25
CA ARG A 265 4.74 0.67 -16.67
C ARG A 265 4.01 -0.59 -17.11
N CYS A 266 4.52 -1.76 -16.76
CA CYS A 266 3.88 -3.03 -17.09
C CYS A 266 2.52 -3.15 -16.37
N ALA A 267 2.48 -2.89 -15.06
CA ALA A 267 1.26 -2.98 -14.26
C ALA A 267 0.13 -2.11 -14.82
N PHE A 268 0.41 -0.91 -15.32
CA PHE A 268 -0.62 0.00 -15.80
C PHE A 268 -0.87 -0.04 -17.31
N MET A 269 0.15 -0.32 -18.12
CA MET A 269 0.08 -0.19 -19.58
C MET A 269 0.10 -1.54 -20.31
N ASP A 270 0.31 -2.65 -19.60
CA ASP A 270 0.30 -4.02 -20.10
C ASP A 270 -0.48 -4.96 -19.17
N ALA A 271 -1.80 -4.70 -19.06
CA ALA A 271 -2.67 -5.47 -18.18
C ALA A 271 -2.68 -6.98 -18.51
N ASP A 272 -2.47 -7.34 -19.78
CA ASP A 272 -2.54 -8.73 -20.24
C ASP A 272 -1.34 -9.58 -19.75
N ALA A 273 -0.26 -8.95 -19.29
CA ALA A 273 0.93 -9.67 -18.83
C ALA A 273 0.70 -10.45 -17.54
N VAL A 274 -0.03 -9.88 -16.57
CA VAL A 274 -0.24 -10.48 -15.24
C VAL A 274 -1.60 -10.08 -14.68
N LEU A 275 -2.41 -11.07 -14.28
CA LEU A 275 -3.73 -10.87 -13.66
C LEU A 275 -4.59 -9.83 -14.43
N PRO A 276 -4.99 -10.14 -15.68
CA PRO A 276 -5.61 -9.20 -16.61
C PRO A 276 -6.91 -8.55 -16.13
N ASP A 277 -7.62 -9.21 -15.23
CA ASP A 277 -8.93 -8.81 -14.73
C ASP A 277 -8.86 -8.09 -13.38
N VAL A 278 -7.65 -7.83 -12.87
CA VAL A 278 -7.46 -7.07 -11.64
C VAL A 278 -7.43 -5.58 -11.94
N ASP A 279 -8.40 -4.86 -11.40
CA ASP A 279 -8.46 -3.40 -11.47
C ASP A 279 -7.48 -2.73 -10.50
N VAL A 280 -7.16 -1.46 -10.74
CA VAL A 280 -6.43 -0.63 -9.76
C VAL A 280 -7.27 0.56 -9.32
N LEU A 281 -7.30 0.80 -8.01
CA LEU A 281 -7.77 2.04 -7.43
C LEU A 281 -6.57 2.76 -6.81
N SER A 282 -6.28 3.97 -7.24
CA SER A 282 -5.34 4.85 -6.55
C SER A 282 -6.13 5.82 -5.69
N LEU A 283 -5.86 5.79 -4.39
CA LEU A 283 -6.29 6.81 -3.45
C LEU A 283 -5.09 7.70 -3.15
N TRP A 284 -5.27 9.01 -3.10
CA TRP A 284 -4.22 9.94 -2.68
C TRP A 284 -4.78 11.05 -1.82
N CYS A 285 -3.96 11.57 -0.91
CA CYS A 285 -4.40 12.53 0.08
C CYS A 285 -3.79 13.90 -0.22
N ASP A 286 -4.61 14.95 -0.25
CA ASP A 286 -4.19 16.29 -0.70
C ASP A 286 -3.30 17.05 0.29
N SER A 287 -3.42 16.74 1.58
CA SER A 287 -2.58 17.25 2.67
C SER A 287 -1.45 16.29 3.06
N SER A 288 -1.15 15.28 2.23
CA SER A 288 0.06 14.45 2.40
C SER A 288 1.34 15.18 2.00
N LYS A 289 2.47 14.70 2.52
CA LYS A 289 3.83 15.16 2.17
C LYS A 289 4.09 15.16 0.66
N TRP A 290 5.08 15.96 0.25
CA TRP A 290 5.38 16.22 -1.16
C TRP A 290 5.53 14.96 -2.01
N SER A 291 6.10 13.88 -1.45
CA SER A 291 6.38 12.66 -2.21
C SER A 291 5.12 11.90 -2.61
N ASN A 292 4.10 11.88 -1.76
CA ASN A 292 2.80 11.25 -2.03
C ASN A 292 2.00 12.07 -3.06
N VAL A 293 1.98 13.38 -2.92
CA VAL A 293 1.33 14.27 -3.88
C VAL A 293 2.02 14.19 -5.25
N TRP A 294 3.35 14.11 -5.31
CA TRP A 294 4.04 13.84 -6.57
C TRP A 294 3.70 12.45 -7.12
N GLY A 295 3.57 11.43 -6.27
CA GLY A 295 3.08 10.11 -6.65
C GLY A 295 1.70 10.17 -7.31
N ALA A 296 0.78 10.98 -6.80
CA ALA A 296 -0.53 11.21 -7.42
C ALA A 296 -0.40 11.78 -8.86
N LYS A 297 0.49 12.76 -9.07
CA LYS A 297 0.77 13.30 -10.40
C LYS A 297 1.32 12.24 -11.37
N VAL A 298 2.19 11.35 -10.88
CA VAL A 298 2.73 10.25 -11.68
C VAL A 298 1.62 9.30 -12.14
N ILE A 299 0.72 8.93 -11.22
CA ILE A 299 -0.43 8.07 -11.52
C ILE A 299 -1.40 8.75 -12.50
N ASP A 300 -1.68 10.04 -12.33
CA ASP A 300 -2.51 10.80 -13.29
C ASP A 300 -1.91 10.77 -14.70
N GLY A 301 -0.57 10.83 -14.82
CA GLY A 301 0.14 10.60 -16.07
C GLY A 301 -0.18 9.24 -16.71
N PHE A 302 -0.14 8.16 -15.93
CA PHE A 302 -0.54 6.82 -16.41
C PHE A 302 -2.03 6.78 -16.77
N VAL A 303 -2.92 7.39 -15.98
CA VAL A 303 -4.37 7.43 -16.24
C VAL A 303 -4.70 8.19 -17.53
N ARG A 304 -3.93 9.21 -17.90
CA ARG A 304 -4.12 9.96 -19.15
C ARG A 304 -3.41 9.36 -20.36
N ALA A 305 -2.35 8.59 -20.15
CA ALA A 305 -1.58 8.00 -21.23
C ALA A 305 -2.40 6.97 -22.05
N ALA A 306 -2.17 6.94 -23.37
CA ALA A 306 -2.66 5.86 -24.22
C ALA A 306 -1.81 4.59 -24.00
N PRO A 307 -2.40 3.38 -24.08
CA PRO A 307 -1.63 2.14 -24.01
C PRO A 307 -0.57 2.07 -25.10
N GLU A 308 0.48 1.29 -24.86
CA GLU A 308 1.42 0.93 -25.91
C GLU A 308 0.70 0.17 -27.04
N ARG A 309 1.21 0.29 -28.27
CA ARG A 309 0.62 -0.39 -29.42
C ARG A 309 0.56 -1.90 -29.17
N GLY A 310 -0.64 -2.46 -29.26
CA GLY A 310 -0.87 -3.91 -29.07
C GLY A 310 -0.98 -4.35 -27.62
N LYS A 311 -0.96 -3.42 -26.65
CA LYS A 311 -1.12 -3.71 -25.23
C LYS A 311 -2.43 -3.15 -24.71
N ARG A 312 -3.01 -3.80 -23.70
CA ARG A 312 -4.21 -3.31 -23.01
C ARG A 312 -3.81 -2.52 -21.77
N LYS A 313 -4.37 -1.32 -21.64
CA LYS A 313 -4.25 -0.52 -20.42
C LYS A 313 -5.07 -1.16 -19.30
N ARG A 314 -4.52 -1.20 -18.08
CA ARG A 314 -5.27 -1.64 -16.90
C ARG A 314 -6.36 -0.63 -16.57
N ASN A 315 -7.52 -1.12 -16.15
CA ASN A 315 -8.59 -0.25 -15.69
C ASN A 315 -8.19 0.37 -14.35
N MET A 316 -8.21 1.70 -14.29
CA MET A 316 -7.69 2.49 -13.18
C MET A 316 -8.66 3.59 -12.78
N SER A 317 -8.98 3.65 -11.49
CA SER A 317 -9.63 4.80 -10.86
C SER A 317 -8.60 5.58 -10.05
N HIS A 318 -8.64 6.91 -10.08
CA HIS A 318 -7.72 7.77 -9.34
C HIS A 318 -8.52 8.82 -8.57
N VAL A 319 -8.49 8.74 -7.24
CA VAL A 319 -9.41 9.44 -6.35
C VAL A 319 -8.63 10.22 -5.30
N LYS A 320 -8.90 11.53 -5.22
CA LYS A 320 -8.39 12.42 -4.18
C LYS A 320 -9.24 12.27 -2.92
N ILE A 321 -8.61 12.12 -1.77
CA ILE A 321 -9.22 12.28 -0.45
C ILE A 321 -8.91 13.70 0.00
N GLU A 322 -9.95 14.53 0.10
CA GLU A 322 -9.81 15.95 0.43
C GLU A 322 -9.58 16.18 1.92
N ASN A 323 -8.81 17.19 2.28
CA ASN A 323 -8.45 17.51 3.66
C ASN A 323 -7.96 16.26 4.41
N ALA A 324 -7.01 15.55 3.81
CA ALA A 324 -6.50 14.30 4.34
C ALA A 324 -4.97 14.29 4.29
N ASN A 325 -4.35 13.84 5.38
CA ASN A 325 -2.93 13.50 5.38
C ASN A 325 -2.74 12.01 5.02
N HIS A 326 -1.52 11.52 5.22
CA HIS A 326 -1.12 10.15 4.87
C HIS A 326 -1.79 9.04 5.72
N PHE A 327 -2.52 9.41 6.77
CA PHE A 327 -3.03 8.51 7.82
C PHE A 327 -4.56 8.60 7.99
N VAL A 328 -5.32 8.70 6.89
CA VAL A 328 -6.80 8.72 6.96
C VAL A 328 -7.36 7.49 7.69
N HIS A 329 -6.66 6.36 7.60
CA HIS A 329 -7.04 5.13 8.29
C HIS A 329 -6.98 5.25 9.82
N TRP A 330 -6.27 6.25 10.33
CA TRP A 330 -6.18 6.59 11.75
C TRP A 330 -7.05 7.79 12.11
N GLU A 331 -6.97 8.86 11.31
CA GLU A 331 -7.64 10.14 11.57
C GLU A 331 -9.16 10.08 11.35
N ASP A 332 -9.59 9.34 10.31
CA ASP A 332 -11.00 9.17 9.95
C ASP A 332 -11.21 7.78 9.30
N PRO A 333 -11.10 6.70 10.10
CA PRO A 333 -11.19 5.33 9.61
C PRO A 333 -12.52 5.04 8.92
N GLU A 334 -13.61 5.63 9.41
CA GLU A 334 -14.94 5.43 8.84
C GLU A 334 -15.05 6.06 7.43
N ARG A 335 -14.52 7.27 7.24
CA ARG A 335 -14.48 7.89 5.90
C ARG A 335 -13.64 7.09 4.92
N LEU A 336 -12.49 6.57 5.33
CA LEU A 336 -11.67 5.72 4.46
C LEU A 336 -12.44 4.48 4.02
N LEU A 337 -13.12 3.78 4.96
CA LEU A 337 -13.92 2.60 4.61
C LEU A 337 -15.07 2.94 3.69
N ARG A 338 -15.78 4.05 3.88
CA ARG A 338 -16.85 4.49 2.96
C ARG A 338 -16.32 4.68 1.54
N ILE A 339 -15.15 5.30 1.39
CA ILE A 339 -14.52 5.48 0.08
C ILE A 339 -14.15 4.12 -0.52
N ILE A 340 -13.50 3.24 0.24
CA ILE A 340 -13.13 1.91 -0.26
C ILE A 340 -14.39 1.11 -0.64
N VAL A 341 -15.45 1.14 0.16
CA VAL A 341 -16.73 0.47 -0.15
C VAL A 341 -17.38 1.07 -1.39
N GLN A 342 -17.33 2.37 -1.59
CA GLN A 342 -17.87 3.02 -2.79
C GLN A 342 -17.19 2.52 -4.08
N PHE A 343 -15.87 2.35 -4.07
CA PHE A 343 -15.10 2.00 -5.27
C PHE A 343 -14.80 0.50 -5.41
N CYS A 344 -14.88 -0.24 -4.32
CA CYS A 344 -14.52 -1.66 -4.26
C CYS A 344 -15.69 -2.52 -3.77
N GLY A 345 -16.68 -2.00 -3.06
CA GLY A 345 -17.78 -2.78 -2.53
C GLY A 345 -18.57 -3.52 -3.62
N SER A 346 -19.14 -4.65 -3.23
CA SER A 346 -20.11 -5.36 -4.06
C SER A 346 -21.39 -4.52 -4.12
N ASN A 347 -22.08 -4.42 -5.26
CA ASN A 347 -23.34 -3.65 -5.46
C ASN A 347 -24.55 -4.14 -4.62
N VAL A 348 -24.33 -4.84 -3.51
CA VAL A 348 -25.38 -5.47 -2.69
C VAL A 348 -26.03 -4.48 -1.71
N VAL A 349 -25.46 -3.30 -1.47
CA VAL A 349 -26.09 -2.27 -0.62
C VAL A 349 -26.79 -1.21 -1.49
N ALA A 350 -27.85 -1.63 -2.18
CA ALA A 350 -28.95 -0.72 -2.47
C ALA A 350 -29.82 -0.65 -1.20
N SER A 351 -29.94 0.54 -0.59
CA SER A 351 -30.93 0.97 0.44
C SER A 351 -30.40 1.48 1.80
N ALA A 352 -29.27 2.20 1.83
CA ALA A 352 -29.07 3.20 2.90
C ALA A 352 -29.18 4.59 2.28
N GLU A 353 -30.25 5.31 2.66
CA GLU A 353 -30.57 6.66 2.18
C GLU A 353 -29.37 7.63 2.33
N PRO A 354 -29.16 8.53 1.35
CA PRO A 354 -28.18 9.60 1.48
C PRO A 354 -28.76 10.73 2.32
N SER A 355 -28.67 10.64 3.64
CA SER A 355 -28.93 11.80 4.50
C SER A 355 -27.65 12.57 4.82
N ARG A 356 -27.50 13.67 4.07
CA ARG A 356 -26.82 14.95 4.38
C ARG A 356 -25.29 15.01 4.32
N LEU A 357 -24.86 15.68 3.24
CA LEU A 357 -23.61 16.43 3.09
C LEU A 357 -23.46 17.53 4.16
#